data_AF-A0A2U1LER9-F1
#
_entry.id   AF-A0A2U1LER9-F1
#
_cell.length_a   1.000
_cell.length_b   1.000
_cell.length_c   1.000
_cell.angle_alpha   90.00
_cell.angle_beta   90.00
_cell.angle_gamma   90.00
#
_symmetry.space_group_name_H-M   'P 1'
#
loop_
_entity.id
_entity.type
_entity.pdbx_description
1 polymer ?
#
loop_
_entity_poly.entity_id
_entity_poly.type
_entity_poly.pdbx_seq_one_letter_code
_entity_poly.pdbx_strand_id
1 'polypeptide(L)'
;MSPLLDYGKSKTGFDKTGPYRASFLIESVSNLRKNLQARGSDLVVRIGKVESVLSELVKAVGAEVVYAHREVSHDEVKCEEKIETRLKDEGVEVKYFWGSTLYHIDDLPFKLDEMPTNYGGFREKVKGLKIRKVVEVVDQFRGLPVAGDVEVGEIPSLSDLGLTPTPTMNQKLKKNCRTISAASNQKDGGDTGMNWLIFITKKYSSAKQNNAAPVTACTGAAA
;
A
#
# COMPACT_ATOMS: atom_id res chain seq x y z
N MET A 1 6.29 -4.94 4.32
CA MET A 1 5.00 -4.51 4.91
C MET A 1 4.14 -4.19 3.72
N SER A 2 3.17 -5.05 3.40
CA SER A 2 2.43 -4.99 2.14
C SER A 2 1.77 -3.61 1.95
N PRO A 3 2.01 -2.91 0.83
CA PRO A 3 1.39 -1.61 0.57
C PRO A 3 -0.13 -1.71 0.29
N LEU A 4 -0.63 -2.92 0.07
CA LEU A 4 -2.01 -3.21 -0.34
C LEU A 4 -2.86 -3.61 0.86
N LEU A 5 -3.30 -2.64 1.64
CA LEU A 5 -4.05 -2.89 2.87
C LEU A 5 -5.54 -3.12 2.59
N ASP A 6 -6.07 -4.20 3.18
CA ASP A 6 -7.51 -4.46 3.19
C ASP A 6 -8.08 -4.09 4.57
N TYR A 7 -8.94 -3.08 4.58
CA TYR A 7 -9.67 -2.61 5.77
C TYR A 7 -11.10 -3.17 5.83
N GLY A 8 -11.44 -4.14 4.98
CA GLY A 8 -12.71 -4.84 5.02
C GLY A 8 -12.82 -5.85 6.16
N LYS A 9 -13.98 -6.51 6.23
CA LYS A 9 -14.22 -7.64 7.14
C LYS A 9 -13.70 -8.95 6.52
N SER A 10 -13.21 -9.85 7.37
CA SER A 10 -12.91 -11.23 7.00
C SER A 10 -14.19 -11.99 6.69
N LYS A 11 -14.07 -13.19 6.10
CA LYS A 11 -15.22 -14.10 5.89
C LYS A 11 -15.93 -14.47 7.20
N THR A 12 -15.24 -14.32 8.33
CA THR A 12 -15.73 -14.60 9.69
C THR A 12 -16.22 -13.35 10.43
N GLY A 13 -16.27 -12.18 9.76
CA GLY A 13 -16.83 -10.95 10.33
C GLY A 13 -15.87 -10.10 11.16
N PHE A 14 -14.61 -10.51 11.33
CA PHE A 14 -13.59 -9.71 12.03
C PHE A 14 -12.99 -8.65 11.10
N ASP A 15 -12.54 -7.53 11.67
CA ASP A 15 -11.75 -6.56 10.91
C ASP A 15 -10.45 -7.21 10.44
N LYS A 16 -10.20 -7.18 9.12
CA LYS A 16 -8.91 -7.64 8.58
C LYS A 16 -7.77 -6.83 9.17
N THR A 17 -8.02 -5.53 9.39
CA THR A 17 -7.11 -4.60 10.04
C THR A 17 -7.79 -3.89 11.20
N GLY A 18 -7.37 -4.22 12.42
CA GLY A 18 -7.87 -3.55 13.62
C GLY A 18 -7.36 -2.11 13.76
N PRO A 19 -7.99 -1.31 14.64
CA PRO A 19 -7.75 0.12 14.74
C PRO A 19 -6.30 0.46 15.10
N TYR A 20 -5.64 -0.30 16.00
CA TYR A 20 -4.24 -0.02 16.39
C TYR A 20 -3.27 -0.09 15.21
N ARG A 21 -3.42 -1.11 14.36
CA ARG A 21 -2.57 -1.25 13.18
C ARG A 21 -2.92 -0.20 12.13
N ALA A 22 -4.20 0.12 11.95
CA ALA A 22 -4.63 1.19 11.05
C ALA A 22 -4.08 2.55 11.47
N SER A 23 -4.09 2.90 12.76
CA SER A 23 -3.49 4.14 13.27
C SER A 23 -1.99 4.19 12.99
N PHE A 24 -1.26 3.11 13.30
CA PHE A 24 0.17 3.04 13.02
C PHE A 24 0.48 3.19 11.53
N LEU A 25 -0.36 2.64 10.66
CA LEU A 25 -0.23 2.77 9.20
C LEU A 25 -0.47 4.20 8.74
N ILE A 26 -1.54 4.86 9.22
CA ILE A 26 -1.81 6.27 8.91
C ILE A 26 -0.63 7.15 9.35
N GLU A 27 -0.08 6.92 10.55
CA GLU A 27 1.10 7.62 11.05
C GLU A 27 2.35 7.36 10.19
N SER A 28 2.58 6.09 9.80
CA SER A 28 3.71 5.70 8.95
C SER A 28 3.64 6.35 7.57
N VAL A 29 2.44 6.41 6.99
CA VAL A 29 2.18 7.00 5.68
C VAL A 29 2.32 8.52 5.74
N SER A 30 1.81 9.15 6.81
CA SER A 30 2.02 10.58 7.05
C SER A 30 3.50 10.91 7.22
N ASN A 31 4.25 10.08 7.92
CA ASN A 31 5.70 10.25 8.05
C ASN A 31 6.43 10.06 6.71
N LEU A 32 6.05 9.05 5.92
CA LEU A 32 6.61 8.81 4.60
C LEU A 32 6.38 10.01 3.66
N ARG A 33 5.16 10.55 3.63
CA ARG A 33 4.84 11.76 2.86
C ARG A 33 5.74 12.92 3.25
N LYS A 34 5.86 13.20 4.55
CA LYS A 34 6.73 14.29 5.07
C LYS A 34 8.19 14.09 4.67
N ASN A 35 8.70 12.86 4.74
CA ASN A 35 10.08 12.55 4.37
C ASN A 35 10.33 12.73 2.87
N LEU A 36 9.34 12.43 2.01
CA LEU A 36 9.43 12.66 0.57
C LEU A 36 9.35 14.16 0.23
N GLN A 37 8.45 14.90 0.89
CA GLN A 37 8.34 16.36 0.77
C GLN A 37 9.61 17.08 1.18
N ALA A 38 10.24 16.66 2.28
CA ALA A 38 11.52 17.21 2.73
C ALA A 38 12.66 17.02 1.71
N ARG A 39 12.49 16.10 0.76
CA ARG A 39 13.45 15.78 -0.29
C ARG A 39 12.99 16.24 -1.69
N GLY A 40 11.95 17.06 -1.79
CA GLY A 40 11.52 17.67 -3.05
C GLY A 40 10.51 16.86 -3.87
N SER A 41 9.92 15.78 -3.32
CA SER A 41 8.84 15.01 -3.96
C SER A 41 7.57 15.02 -3.11
N ASP A 42 6.60 14.16 -3.41
CA ASP A 42 5.40 13.99 -2.58
C ASP A 42 4.85 12.55 -2.68
N LEU A 43 3.88 12.20 -1.83
CA LEU A 43 3.23 10.90 -1.78
C LEU A 43 1.77 11.00 -2.19
N VAL A 44 1.47 10.53 -3.41
CA VAL A 44 0.11 10.39 -3.93
C VAL A 44 -0.63 9.27 -3.19
N VAL A 45 -1.71 9.62 -2.50
CA VAL A 45 -2.57 8.67 -1.78
C VAL A 45 -3.94 8.60 -2.45
N ARG A 46 -4.43 7.37 -2.63
CA ARG A 46 -5.73 7.08 -3.25
C ARG A 46 -6.40 5.92 -2.54
N ILE A 47 -7.71 6.02 -2.34
CA ILE A 47 -8.52 4.97 -1.73
C ILE A 47 -9.37 4.32 -2.83
N GLY A 48 -9.17 3.04 -3.06
CA GLY A 48 -9.96 2.31 -4.05
C GLY A 48 -9.42 0.93 -4.32
N LYS A 49 -9.92 0.32 -5.41
CA LYS A 49 -9.42 -0.95 -5.92
C LYS A 49 -8.10 -0.72 -6.66
N VAL A 50 -7.08 -1.49 -6.30
CA VAL A 50 -5.69 -1.30 -6.71
C VAL A 50 -5.54 -1.27 -8.21
N GLU A 51 -6.10 -2.28 -8.88
CA GLU A 51 -5.95 -2.47 -10.31
C GLU A 51 -6.62 -1.34 -11.11
N SER A 52 -7.72 -0.78 -10.57
CA SER A 52 -8.42 0.35 -11.17
C SER A 52 -7.67 1.67 -10.95
N VAL A 53 -7.24 1.93 -9.72
CA VAL A 53 -6.54 3.17 -9.36
C VAL A 53 -5.18 3.28 -10.06
N LEU A 54 -4.41 2.19 -10.12
CA LEU A 54 -3.14 2.14 -10.84
C LEU A 54 -3.34 2.42 -12.34
N SER A 55 -4.31 1.74 -12.96
CA SER A 55 -4.67 1.92 -14.36
C SER A 55 -5.02 3.38 -14.71
N GLU A 56 -5.82 4.04 -13.87
CA GLU A 56 -6.17 5.44 -14.04
C GLU A 56 -4.95 6.37 -13.92
N LEU A 57 -4.09 6.13 -12.92
CA LEU A 57 -2.94 6.99 -12.67
C LEU A 57 -1.82 6.82 -13.68
N VAL A 58 -1.56 5.59 -14.11
CA VAL A 58 -0.56 5.32 -15.13
C VAL A 58 -0.95 6.01 -16.44
N LYS A 59 -2.23 6.01 -16.81
CA LYS A 59 -2.75 6.76 -17.96
C LYS A 59 -2.66 8.27 -17.78
N ALA A 60 -3.01 8.77 -16.60
CA ALA A 60 -2.97 10.21 -16.32
C ALA A 60 -1.53 10.76 -16.40
N VAL A 61 -0.56 10.02 -15.84
CA VAL A 61 0.85 10.41 -15.81
C VAL A 61 1.56 10.10 -17.13
N GLY A 62 1.08 9.13 -17.90
CA GLY A 62 1.80 8.58 -19.06
C GLY A 62 3.01 7.76 -18.63
N ALA A 63 2.89 6.99 -17.54
CA ALA A 63 4.00 6.19 -17.03
C ALA A 63 4.21 4.92 -17.87
N GLU A 64 5.44 4.61 -18.23
CA GLU A 64 5.78 3.39 -19.00
C GLU A 64 6.11 2.20 -18.09
N VAL A 65 6.55 2.47 -16.86
CA VAL A 65 7.02 1.45 -15.92
C VAL A 65 6.53 1.75 -14.49
N VAL A 66 6.08 0.71 -13.80
CA VAL A 66 5.73 0.74 -12.37
C VAL A 66 6.72 -0.10 -11.58
N TYR A 67 7.30 0.48 -10.52
CA TYR A 67 8.25 -0.18 -9.64
C TYR A 67 7.58 -0.58 -8.31
N ALA A 68 7.75 -1.83 -7.90
CA ALA A 68 7.19 -2.33 -6.63
C ALA A 68 8.13 -3.35 -5.97
N HIS A 69 7.93 -3.59 -4.67
CA HIS A 69 8.56 -4.74 -4.01
C HIS A 69 7.73 -6.00 -4.22
N ARG A 70 8.39 -7.14 -4.40
CA ARG A 70 7.73 -8.45 -4.50
C ARG A 70 7.26 -8.91 -3.12
N GLU A 71 6.00 -9.29 -3.01
CA GLU A 71 5.47 -9.98 -1.83
C GLU A 71 5.32 -11.49 -2.08
N VAL A 72 5.22 -12.28 -1.00
CA VAL A 72 5.16 -13.76 -1.06
C VAL A 72 3.84 -14.35 -0.60
N SER A 73 3.01 -13.55 0.06
CA SER A 73 1.73 -13.99 0.60
C SER A 73 0.72 -14.24 -0.53
N HIS A 74 -0.10 -15.27 -0.37
CA HIS A 74 -1.04 -15.73 -1.41
C HIS A 74 -1.98 -14.62 -1.92
N ASP A 75 -2.53 -13.79 -1.03
CA ASP A 75 -3.49 -12.76 -1.41
C ASP A 75 -2.81 -11.60 -2.15
N GLU A 76 -1.59 -11.26 -1.76
CA GLU A 76 -0.74 -10.26 -2.39
C GLU A 76 -0.26 -10.71 -3.77
N VAL A 77 0.26 -11.94 -3.91
CA VAL A 77 0.68 -12.49 -5.22
C VAL A 77 -0.50 -12.51 -6.20
N LYS A 78 -1.69 -12.91 -5.75
CA LYS A 78 -2.91 -12.85 -6.58
C LYS A 78 -3.36 -11.44 -6.94
N CYS A 79 -2.98 -10.44 -6.14
CA CYS A 79 -3.23 -9.04 -6.45
C CYS A 79 -2.22 -8.54 -7.49
N GLU A 80 -0.94 -8.85 -7.30
CA GLU A 80 0.15 -8.54 -8.23
C GLU A 80 -0.13 -9.10 -9.64
N GLU A 81 -0.56 -10.37 -9.75
CA GLU A 81 -0.93 -10.99 -11.03
C GLU A 81 -2.04 -10.22 -11.78
N LYS A 82 -3.03 -9.69 -11.04
CA LYS A 82 -4.11 -8.90 -11.63
C LYS A 82 -3.64 -7.52 -12.07
N ILE A 83 -2.75 -6.90 -11.30
CA ILE A 83 -2.12 -5.62 -11.64
C ILE A 83 -1.28 -5.79 -12.90
N GLU A 84 -0.43 -6.81 -12.97
CA GLU A 84 0.38 -7.13 -14.14
C GLU A 84 -0.50 -7.35 -15.37
N THR A 85 -1.56 -8.15 -15.25
CA THR A 85 -2.49 -8.39 -16.36
C THR A 85 -3.12 -7.08 -16.84
N ARG A 86 -3.61 -6.26 -15.91
CA ARG A 86 -4.30 -5.00 -16.23
C ARG A 86 -3.38 -3.96 -16.85
N LEU A 87 -2.16 -3.83 -16.34
CA LEU A 87 -1.18 -2.85 -16.84
C LEU A 87 -0.54 -3.29 -18.16
N LYS A 88 -0.42 -4.60 -18.39
CA LYS A 88 0.03 -5.15 -19.67
C LYS A 88 -0.92 -4.80 -20.81
N ASP A 89 -2.22 -4.82 -20.58
CA ASP A 89 -3.23 -4.38 -21.55
C ASP A 89 -3.09 -2.88 -21.90
N GLU A 90 -2.42 -2.10 -21.05
CA GLU A 90 -2.17 -0.67 -21.21
C GLU A 90 -0.76 -0.35 -21.72
N GLY A 91 0.04 -1.38 -22.02
CA GLY A 91 1.40 -1.25 -22.53
C GLY A 91 2.44 -0.87 -21.46
N VAL A 92 2.12 -1.08 -20.19
CA VAL A 92 2.93 -0.62 -19.05
C VAL A 92 3.62 -1.81 -18.39
N GLU A 93 4.94 -1.72 -18.18
CA GLU A 93 5.74 -2.77 -17.55
C GLU A 93 5.69 -2.64 -16.02
N VAL A 94 5.53 -3.76 -15.30
CA VAL A 94 5.65 -3.78 -13.82
C VAL A 94 6.94 -4.50 -13.44
N LYS A 95 7.83 -3.81 -12.73
CA LYS A 95 9.11 -4.35 -12.26
C LYS A 95 9.09 -4.56 -10.75
N TYR A 96 9.34 -5.81 -10.36
CA TYR A 96 9.40 -6.20 -8.96
C TYR A 96 10.83 -6.34 -8.46
N PHE A 97 11.07 -5.85 -7.25
CA PHE A 97 12.34 -5.94 -6.55
C PHE A 97 12.18 -6.72 -5.25
N TRP A 98 13.14 -7.59 -4.96
CA TRP A 98 13.18 -8.28 -3.68
C TRP A 98 13.93 -7.43 -2.65
N GLY A 99 13.30 -7.15 -1.51
CA GLY A 99 13.89 -6.26 -0.50
C GLY A 99 13.43 -6.51 0.95
N SER A 100 12.69 -7.58 1.21
CA SER A 100 12.08 -7.83 2.52
C SER A 100 12.96 -8.64 3.48
N THR A 101 14.01 -9.30 2.99
CA THR A 101 14.85 -10.23 3.78
C THR A 101 16.30 -9.76 3.90
N LEU A 102 16.94 -10.14 5.00
CA LEU A 102 18.34 -9.80 5.28
C LEU A 102 19.30 -10.47 4.29
N TYR A 103 19.09 -11.77 4.01
CA TYR A 103 19.77 -12.47 2.93
C TYR A 103 18.92 -12.31 1.68
N HIS A 104 19.52 -11.80 0.60
CA HIS A 104 18.82 -11.70 -0.67
C HIS A 104 18.57 -13.11 -1.22
N ILE A 105 17.41 -13.31 -1.84
CA ILE A 105 17.00 -14.62 -2.38
C ILE A 105 18.04 -15.20 -3.37
N ASP A 106 18.59 -14.36 -4.24
CA ASP A 106 19.62 -14.75 -5.21
C ASP A 106 20.99 -15.10 -4.59
N ASP A 107 21.23 -14.69 -3.34
CA ASP A 107 22.51 -14.96 -2.65
C ASP A 107 22.46 -16.26 -1.83
N LEU A 108 21.31 -16.94 -1.79
CA LEU A 108 21.16 -18.19 -1.06
C LEU A 108 21.96 -19.32 -1.75
N PRO A 109 22.70 -20.16 -1.00
CA PRO A 109 23.52 -21.23 -1.57
C PRO A 109 22.68 -22.48 -1.90
N PHE A 110 21.38 -22.31 -2.13
CA PHE A 110 20.41 -23.36 -2.44
C PHE A 110 19.20 -22.72 -3.12
N LYS A 111 18.48 -23.52 -3.92
CA LYS A 111 17.20 -23.10 -4.49
C LYS A 111 16.11 -23.09 -3.42
N LEU A 112 15.05 -22.30 -3.63
CA LEU A 112 13.92 -22.28 -2.68
C LEU A 112 13.29 -23.65 -2.46
N ASP A 113 13.23 -24.50 -3.48
CA ASP A 113 12.71 -25.88 -3.37
C ASP A 113 13.57 -26.78 -2.46
N GLU A 114 14.81 -26.39 -2.19
CA GLU A 114 15.79 -27.07 -1.33
C GLU A 114 15.95 -26.38 0.03
N MET A 115 15.03 -25.47 0.36
CA MET A 115 14.99 -24.75 1.63
C MET A 115 14.97 -25.75 2.81
N PRO A 116 15.89 -25.63 3.78
CA PRO A 116 15.87 -26.48 4.96
C PRO A 116 14.54 -26.37 5.72
N THR A 117 13.98 -27.52 6.11
CA THR A 117 12.70 -27.60 6.84
C THR A 117 12.78 -27.13 8.29
N ASN A 118 14.00 -26.87 8.80
CA ASN A 118 14.24 -26.38 10.14
C ASN A 118 15.22 -25.20 10.13
N TYR A 119 15.11 -24.35 11.14
CA TYR A 119 15.93 -23.15 11.29
C TYR A 119 17.43 -23.45 11.43
N GLY A 120 17.80 -24.53 12.12
CA GLY A 120 19.21 -24.90 12.32
C GLY A 120 19.92 -25.18 11.00
N GLY A 121 19.29 -25.97 10.13
CA GLY A 121 19.79 -26.26 8.79
C GLY A 121 19.88 -25.02 7.91
N PHE A 122 18.88 -24.14 7.98
CA PHE A 122 18.93 -22.85 7.28
C PHE A 122 20.11 -22.01 7.76
N ARG A 123 20.25 -21.83 9.08
CA ARG A 123 21.30 -21.03 9.71
C ARG A 123 22.70 -21.50 9.33
N GLU A 124 22.95 -22.80 9.34
CA GLU A 124 24.28 -23.32 8.96
C GLU A 124 24.57 -23.13 7.47
N LYS A 125 23.57 -23.28 6.58
CA LYS A 125 23.75 -23.03 5.15
C LYS A 125 24.04 -21.56 4.83
N VAL A 126 23.39 -20.61 5.52
CA VAL A 126 23.60 -19.16 5.28
C VAL A 126 24.77 -18.57 6.07
N LYS A 127 25.43 -19.37 6.89
CA LYS A 127 26.56 -18.94 7.72
C LYS A 127 27.72 -18.50 6.84
N GLY A 128 28.22 -17.29 7.11
CA GLY A 128 29.35 -16.72 6.36
C GLY A 128 28.96 -16.05 5.04
N LEU A 129 27.68 -16.06 4.66
CA LEU A 129 27.21 -15.22 3.55
C LEU A 129 27.39 -13.74 3.89
N LYS A 130 27.84 -12.97 2.90
CA LYS A 130 27.95 -11.52 3.03
C LYS A 130 26.57 -10.90 2.86
N ILE A 131 26.17 -10.10 3.82
CA ILE A 131 24.94 -9.30 3.73
C ILE A 131 25.21 -8.15 2.77
N ARG A 132 24.29 -7.91 1.82
CA ARG A 132 24.39 -6.80 0.87
C ARG A 132 24.42 -5.47 1.62
N LYS A 133 25.22 -4.53 1.13
CA LYS A 133 25.23 -3.17 1.69
C LYS A 133 23.86 -2.51 1.44
N VAL A 134 23.44 -1.70 2.41
CA VAL A 134 22.22 -0.90 2.27
C VAL A 134 22.39 0.05 1.09
N VAL A 135 21.36 0.15 0.26
CA VAL A 135 21.34 1.12 -0.85
C VAL A 135 21.25 2.52 -0.25
N GLU A 136 22.18 3.39 -0.66
CA GLU A 136 22.16 4.78 -0.23
C GLU A 136 20.92 5.48 -0.78
N VAL A 137 20.25 6.24 0.10
CA VAL A 137 19.04 6.95 -0.31
C VAL A 137 19.45 8.28 -0.91
N VAL A 138 18.85 8.64 -2.05
CA VAL A 138 19.10 9.93 -2.70
C VAL A 138 18.63 11.08 -1.81
N ASP A 139 19.46 12.13 -1.67
CA ASP A 139 19.15 13.29 -0.83
C ASP A 139 18.01 14.14 -1.39
N GLN A 140 17.83 14.14 -2.72
CA GLN A 140 16.77 14.86 -3.41
C GLN A 140 16.09 13.97 -4.45
N PHE A 141 14.77 14.04 -4.46
CA PHE A 141 13.90 13.44 -5.47
C PHE A 141 13.35 14.55 -6.37
N ARG A 142 12.89 14.17 -7.57
CA ARG A 142 12.09 15.08 -8.37
C ARG A 142 10.70 15.25 -7.78
N GLY A 143 10.12 16.41 -8.09
CA GLY A 143 8.71 16.67 -7.85
C GLY A 143 7.79 15.69 -8.57
N LEU A 144 6.52 15.71 -8.20
CA LEU A 144 5.48 14.97 -8.90
C LEU A 144 5.43 15.34 -10.39
N PRO A 145 5.01 14.41 -11.26
CA PRO A 145 4.93 14.70 -12.69
C PRO A 145 3.90 15.80 -12.92
N VAL A 146 4.27 16.81 -13.70
CA VAL A 146 3.34 17.89 -14.10
C VAL A 146 2.27 17.36 -15.05
N ALA A 147 2.59 16.30 -15.80
CA ALA A 147 1.65 15.60 -16.65
C ALA A 147 0.56 14.90 -15.81
N GLY A 148 -0.70 15.18 -16.14
CA GLY A 148 -1.87 14.53 -15.55
C GLY A 148 -2.51 15.25 -14.37
N ASP A 149 -1.99 16.41 -13.96
CA ASP A 149 -2.50 17.22 -12.83
C ASP A 149 -2.87 16.35 -11.61
N VAL A 150 -1.93 15.48 -11.23
CA VAL A 150 -2.21 14.43 -10.25
C VAL A 150 -2.25 15.02 -8.85
N GLU A 151 -3.47 15.18 -8.35
CA GLU A 151 -3.72 15.58 -6.97
C GLU A 151 -3.01 14.65 -5.96
N VAL A 152 -2.39 15.20 -4.93
CA VAL A 152 -1.67 14.39 -3.92
C VAL A 152 -2.64 13.50 -3.14
N GLY A 153 -3.88 13.97 -2.93
CA GLY A 153 -4.92 13.27 -2.18
C GLY A 153 -4.70 13.28 -0.66
N GLU A 154 -5.80 13.21 0.07
CA GLU A 154 -5.80 13.21 1.53
C GLU A 154 -5.42 11.85 2.11
N ILE A 155 -4.75 11.86 3.27
CA ILE A 155 -4.50 10.64 4.03
C ILE A 155 -5.78 10.29 4.79
N PRO A 156 -6.34 9.08 4.64
CA PRO A 156 -7.58 8.71 5.29
C PRO A 156 -7.47 8.74 6.82
N SER A 157 -8.56 9.13 7.47
CA SER A 157 -8.78 8.91 8.89
C SER A 157 -9.21 7.47 9.16
N LEU A 158 -9.19 7.04 10.43
CA LEU A 158 -9.77 5.74 10.83
C LEU A 158 -11.23 5.60 10.41
N SER A 159 -12.00 6.69 10.52
CA SER A 159 -13.41 6.72 10.15
C SER A 159 -13.61 6.50 8.65
N ASP A 160 -12.76 7.09 7.81
CA ASP A 160 -12.78 6.87 6.35
C ASP A 160 -12.48 5.40 6.00
N LEU A 161 -11.68 4.74 6.83
CA LEU A 161 -11.39 3.31 6.73
C LEU A 161 -12.51 2.42 7.30
N GLY A 162 -13.53 3.00 7.94
CA GLY A 162 -14.66 2.28 8.55
C GLY A 162 -14.32 1.67 9.92
N LEU A 163 -13.30 2.21 10.59
CA LEU A 163 -12.81 1.73 11.88
C LEU A 163 -13.13 2.75 12.98
N THR A 164 -13.53 2.25 14.15
CA THR A 164 -13.77 3.09 15.32
C THR A 164 -12.51 3.15 16.21
N PRO A 165 -12.13 4.35 16.69
CA PRO A 165 -11.05 4.47 17.66
C PRO A 165 -11.41 3.75 18.97
N THR A 166 -10.49 3.01 19.55
CA THR A 166 -10.72 2.39 20.86
C THR A 166 -10.52 3.42 21.99
N PRO A 167 -11.23 3.29 23.13
CA PRO A 167 -11.15 4.25 24.24
C PRO A 167 -9.71 4.49 24.74
N THR A 168 -8.86 3.47 24.70
CA THR A 168 -7.46 3.52 25.13
C THR A 168 -6.57 4.39 24.22
N MET A 169 -6.91 4.53 22.93
CA MET A 169 -6.15 5.38 21.99
C MET A 169 -6.25 6.87 22.31
N ASN A 170 -7.43 7.31 22.77
CA ASN A 170 -7.70 8.72 23.08
C ASN A 170 -6.81 9.26 24.21
N GLN A 171 -6.26 8.40 25.06
CA GLN A 171 -5.35 8.81 26.13
C GLN A 171 -3.94 9.17 25.62
N LYS A 172 -3.50 8.62 24.48
CA LYS A 172 -2.15 8.86 23.94
C LYS A 172 -2.06 10.18 23.16
N LEU A 173 -3.14 10.57 22.46
CA LEU A 173 -3.25 11.86 21.75
C LEU A 173 -3.18 13.07 22.69
N LYS A 174 -3.73 12.98 23.91
CA LYS A 174 -3.69 14.06 24.91
C LYS A 174 -2.30 14.35 25.47
N LYS A 175 -1.35 13.41 25.41
CA LYS A 175 -0.02 13.57 26.01
C LYS A 175 1.03 14.22 25.09
N ASN A 176 0.82 14.23 23.77
CA ASN A 176 1.87 14.60 22.81
C ASN A 176 1.69 15.97 22.11
N CYS A 177 0.60 16.71 22.36
CA CYS A 177 0.43 18.04 21.77
C CYS A 177 1.00 19.14 22.69
N ARG A 178 2.30 19.46 22.51
CA ARG A 178 2.88 20.76 22.86
C ARG A 178 3.61 21.32 21.64
N THR A 179 2.91 22.23 20.98
CA THR A 179 3.31 23.35 20.12
C THR A 179 4.76 23.45 19.67
N ILE A 180 5.02 23.44 18.35
CA ILE A 180 6.10 24.24 17.73
C ILE A 180 5.62 24.76 16.36
N SER A 181 5.80 26.07 16.17
CA SER A 181 5.40 26.89 15.03
C SER A 181 6.53 27.15 14.02
N ALA A 182 6.10 27.33 12.75
CA ALA A 182 6.66 28.19 11.68
C ALA A 182 8.07 27.94 11.10
N ALA A 183 8.13 27.77 9.76
CA ALA A 183 8.59 28.79 8.78
C ALA A 183 9.26 28.17 7.54
N SER A 184 8.93 28.75 6.38
CA SER A 184 9.25 28.41 4.98
C SER A 184 10.65 28.84 4.49
N ASN A 185 11.21 28.17 3.48
CA ASN A 185 11.50 28.78 2.15
C ASN A 185 12.11 27.81 1.10
N GLN A 186 11.78 28.09 -0.17
CA GLN A 186 12.20 27.41 -1.42
C GLN A 186 13.61 27.79 -1.91
N LYS A 187 14.24 26.94 -2.75
CA LYS A 187 14.61 27.30 -4.15
C LYS A 187 15.21 26.15 -4.98
N ASP A 188 15.02 26.30 -6.29
CA ASP A 188 15.14 25.39 -7.44
C ASP A 188 16.54 24.89 -7.87
N GLY A 189 16.54 23.77 -8.62
CA GLY A 189 17.24 23.69 -9.92
C GLY A 189 18.00 22.39 -10.26
N GLY A 190 17.58 21.68 -11.32
CA GLY A 190 18.51 20.97 -12.25
C GLY A 190 18.51 19.43 -12.34
N ASP A 191 17.54 18.89 -13.09
CA ASP A 191 17.50 17.68 -13.96
C ASP A 191 18.34 16.39 -13.69
N THR A 192 17.68 15.22 -13.67
CA THR A 192 18.34 13.89 -13.73
C THR A 192 17.76 12.60 -13.08
N GLY A 193 16.51 12.43 -12.60
CA GLY A 193 16.15 11.09 -12.02
C GLY A 193 14.67 10.75 -11.80
N MET A 194 14.35 9.45 -11.84
CA MET A 194 13.02 8.82 -11.95
C MET A 194 12.08 9.00 -10.72
N ASN A 195 10.76 8.92 -10.95
CA ASN A 195 9.70 9.15 -9.94
C ASN A 195 9.14 7.83 -9.36
N TRP A 196 8.81 7.80 -8.07
CA TRP A 196 8.24 6.62 -7.37
C TRP A 196 6.85 6.95 -6.79
N LEU A 197 5.81 6.17 -7.11
CA LEU A 197 4.47 6.25 -6.49
C LEU A 197 4.20 4.99 -5.66
N ILE A 198 3.70 5.15 -4.43
CA ILE A 198 3.24 4.04 -3.55
C ILE A 198 1.77 4.30 -3.16
N PHE A 199 0.92 3.28 -3.33
CA PHE A 199 -0.54 3.33 -3.12
C PHE A 199 -0.99 2.64 -1.83
N ILE A 200 -2.07 3.11 -1.20
CA ILE A 200 -2.75 2.45 -0.06
C ILE A 200 -4.22 2.25 -0.41
N THR A 201 -4.62 1.03 -0.70
CA THR A 201 -5.99 0.74 -1.13
C THR A 201 -6.95 0.43 0.01
N LYS A 202 -8.27 0.43 -0.29
CA LYS A 202 -9.33 -0.14 0.54
C LYS A 202 -10.16 -1.05 -0.36
N LYS A 203 -10.26 -2.33 -0.04
CA LYS A 203 -11.09 -3.26 -0.81
C LYS A 203 -12.55 -3.15 -0.35
N TYR A 204 -13.43 -2.80 -1.29
CA TYR A 204 -14.87 -2.88 -1.07
C TYR A 204 -15.31 -4.35 -1.11
N SER A 205 -15.92 -4.85 -0.04
CA SER A 205 -16.56 -6.16 -0.03
C SER A 205 -18.02 -5.97 -0.46
N SER A 206 -18.37 -6.41 -1.67
CA SER A 206 -19.75 -6.41 -2.14
C SER A 206 -20.62 -7.27 -1.22
N ALA A 207 -21.51 -6.65 -0.46
CA ALA A 207 -22.61 -7.35 0.18
C ALA A 207 -23.63 -7.73 -0.91
N LYS A 208 -23.85 -9.03 -1.06
CA LYS A 208 -24.90 -9.60 -1.92
C LYS A 208 -26.25 -9.16 -1.35
N GLN A 209 -26.98 -8.29 -2.06
CA GLN A 209 -28.36 -7.97 -1.72
C GLN A 209 -29.23 -9.21 -1.96
N ASN A 210 -29.59 -9.91 -0.90
CA ASN A 210 -30.76 -10.79 -0.91
C ASN A 210 -31.96 -9.95 -0.48
N ASN A 211 -32.62 -9.30 -1.44
CA ASN A 211 -33.96 -8.76 -1.24
C ASN A 211 -34.96 -9.90 -1.41
N ALA A 212 -35.36 -10.52 -0.30
CA ALA A 212 -36.64 -11.19 -0.20
C ALA A 212 -37.56 -10.28 0.64
N ALA A 213 -38.39 -9.50 -0.05
CA ALA A 213 -39.51 -8.81 0.59
C ALA A 213 -40.68 -9.79 0.70
N PRO A 214 -41.42 -9.83 1.84
CA PRO A 214 -42.71 -10.47 1.90
C PRO A 214 -43.75 -9.51 1.31
N VAL A 215 -44.44 -9.92 0.25
CA VAL A 215 -45.63 -9.20 -0.23
C VAL A 215 -46.84 -10.06 0.11
N THR A 216 -47.50 -9.71 1.20
CA THR A 216 -48.89 -10.08 1.47
C THR A 216 -49.78 -9.31 0.50
N ALA A 217 -50.56 -10.03 -0.30
CA ALA A 217 -51.73 -9.49 -0.99
C ALA A 217 -52.88 -10.50 -0.85
N CYS A 218 -53.85 -10.15 -0.01
CA CYS A 218 -55.21 -10.69 -0.05
C CYS A 218 -56.06 -9.89 -1.06
N THR A 219 -57.23 -10.43 -1.38
CA THR A 219 -58.32 -9.98 -2.30
C THR A 219 -58.16 -10.46 -3.76
N GLY A 220 -59.17 -11.04 -4.42
CA GLY A 220 -60.60 -11.17 -4.13
C GLY A 220 -61.26 -12.34 -4.88
N ALA A 221 -62.54 -12.53 -4.56
CA ALA A 221 -63.38 -13.69 -4.82
C ALA A 221 -63.96 -13.81 -6.24
N ALA A 222 -64.46 -15.03 -6.50
CA ALA A 222 -65.62 -15.43 -7.31
C ALA A 222 -65.55 -15.38 -8.84
N ALA A 223 -65.61 -16.57 -9.45
CA ALA A 223 -66.80 -17.06 -10.15
C ALA A 223 -66.87 -18.59 -10.01
#